data_AF-A0A0Q9SH97-F1
#
_entry.id   AF-A0A0Q9SH97-F1
#
_cell.length_a   1.000
_cell.length_b   1.000
_cell.length_c   1.000
_cell.angle_alpha   90.00
_cell.angle_beta   90.00
_cell.angle_gamma   90.00
#
_symmetry.space_group_name_H-M   'P 1'
#
loop_
_entity.id
_entity.type
_entity.pdbx_description
1 polymer ?
#
loop_
_entity_poly.entity_id
_entity_poly.type
_entity_poly.pdbx_seq_one_letter_code
_entity_poly.pdbx_strand_id
1 'polypeptide(L)'
;MSDSTPRDPTPRDSAPRDPVRLDLELVRRGLARSRGHARALVDAGDVTVDGKPAPKPSLPVTPGQVVEVREEGPRWVSRAAYKLLGALETFGPRGLVVTGRRCLDVGASTGGFTQVLLHHGASHVIALDVGHGQLVPALADDPRVTDRSRTTVRDLRAGDLGGAVDLLVADLSFISLTLVLETFRGLLTDEGDAVVLVKPQFEVGRTRLGKGGIVRAQGDRAWAVTEVARAAVAAGLHPQGLARSPIEGGEGNAEYLLWLTPRDAQSMGWEALVRAADDVTEP
;
A
#
# COMPACT_ATOMS: atom_id res chain seq x y z
N MET A 1 -21.17 40.90 -71.81
CA MET A 1 -21.84 40.92 -70.50
C MET A 1 -22.04 39.47 -70.12
N SER A 2 -21.07 38.85 -69.44
CA SER A 2 -20.94 38.81 -67.97
C SER A 2 -22.15 38.09 -67.36
N ASP A 3 -22.06 37.05 -66.54
CA ASP A 3 -21.00 36.73 -65.59
C ASP A 3 -21.24 35.29 -65.13
N SER A 4 -20.22 34.44 -65.21
CA SER A 4 -20.24 33.08 -64.65
C SER A 4 -19.42 33.10 -63.37
N THR A 5 -20.09 33.29 -62.24
CA THR A 5 -19.49 33.18 -60.90
C THR A 5 -18.78 31.84 -60.72
N PRO A 6 -17.48 31.81 -60.37
CA PRO A 6 -16.82 30.59 -59.92
C PRO A 6 -17.30 30.23 -58.50
N ARG A 7 -17.58 28.95 -58.27
CA ARG A 7 -17.80 28.42 -56.92
C ARG A 7 -16.48 28.45 -56.15
N ASP A 8 -16.53 29.03 -54.96
CA ASP A 8 -15.47 29.02 -53.96
C ASP A 8 -15.26 27.58 -53.44
N PRO A 9 -14.05 27.00 -53.50
CA PRO A 9 -13.80 25.70 -52.90
C PRO A 9 -13.65 25.86 -51.38
N THR A 10 -14.56 25.23 -50.64
CA THR A 10 -14.42 24.99 -49.20
C THR A 10 -13.03 24.37 -48.91
N PRO A 11 -12.30 24.83 -47.88
CA PRO A 11 -11.07 24.17 -47.47
C PRO A 11 -11.42 22.77 -46.93
N ARG A 12 -11.03 21.74 -47.67
CA ARG A 12 -10.92 20.38 -47.11
C ARG A 12 -9.64 20.33 -46.28
N ASP A 13 -9.79 20.51 -44.98
CA ASP A 13 -8.81 20.07 -43.99
C ASP A 13 -9.44 18.82 -43.35
N SER A 14 -8.83 17.64 -43.30
CA SER A 14 -7.41 17.32 -43.19
C SER A 14 -7.13 15.92 -43.77
N ALA A 15 -6.04 15.79 -44.54
CA ALA A 15 -5.47 14.49 -44.92
C ALA A 15 -5.16 13.64 -43.67
N PRO A 16 -5.20 12.29 -43.75
CA PRO A 16 -4.67 11.46 -42.69
C PRO A 16 -3.18 11.76 -42.53
N ARG A 17 -2.78 12.31 -41.37
CA ARG A 17 -1.35 12.41 -41.04
C ARG A 17 -0.82 11.00 -40.86
N ASP A 18 0.40 10.76 -41.34
CA ASP A 18 1.04 9.45 -41.29
C ASP A 18 1.00 8.87 -39.85
N PRO A 19 0.77 7.55 -39.71
CA PRO A 19 0.79 6.90 -38.41
C PRO A 19 2.10 7.15 -37.66
N VAL A 20 2.00 7.64 -36.43
CA VAL A 20 3.14 7.91 -35.55
C VAL A 20 3.22 6.81 -34.49
N ARG A 21 4.40 6.53 -33.96
CA ARG A 21 4.53 5.57 -32.85
C ARG A 21 3.84 6.09 -31.59
N LEU A 22 3.14 5.21 -30.88
CA LEU A 22 2.44 5.51 -29.64
C LEU A 22 3.34 6.16 -28.57
N ASP A 23 4.58 5.70 -28.39
CA ASP A 23 5.53 6.29 -27.44
C ASP A 23 5.84 7.77 -27.73
N LEU A 24 5.90 8.15 -29.01
CA LEU A 24 6.07 9.53 -29.44
C LEU A 24 4.78 10.33 -29.29
N GLU A 25 3.65 9.72 -29.63
CA GLU A 25 2.34 10.36 -29.55
C GLU A 25 1.94 10.67 -28.09
N LEU A 26 2.24 9.78 -27.14
CA LEU A 26 2.04 10.00 -25.71
C LEU A 26 2.81 11.23 -25.20
N VAL A 27 4.06 11.39 -25.62
CA VAL A 27 4.86 12.57 -25.27
C VAL A 27 4.31 13.82 -25.94
N ARG A 28 3.96 13.74 -27.23
CA ARG A 28 3.40 14.86 -27.99
C ARG A 28 2.07 15.37 -27.40
N ARG A 29 1.22 14.47 -26.89
CA ARG A 29 -0.05 14.79 -26.24
C ARG A 29 0.11 15.25 -24.77
N GLY A 30 1.32 15.26 -24.23
CA GLY A 30 1.57 15.59 -22.81
C GLY A 30 1.17 14.48 -21.84
N LEU A 31 0.78 13.31 -22.33
CA LEU A 31 0.37 12.15 -21.53
C LEU A 31 1.58 11.41 -20.93
N ALA A 32 2.79 11.65 -21.43
CA ALA A 32 4.02 11.16 -20.85
C ALA A 32 5.14 12.22 -20.84
N ARG A 33 5.79 12.38 -19.69
CA ARG A 33 6.93 13.31 -19.49
C ARG A 33 8.18 13.03 -20.33
N SER A 34 8.36 11.81 -20.83
CA SER A 34 9.49 11.43 -21.69
C SER A 34 9.17 10.15 -22.46
N ARG A 35 9.97 9.81 -23.48
CA ARG A 35 9.82 8.54 -24.23
C ARG A 35 10.04 7.31 -23.36
N GLY A 36 10.96 7.38 -22.40
CA GLY A 36 11.18 6.31 -21.43
C GLY A 36 9.97 6.12 -20.52
N HIS A 37 9.36 7.22 -20.08
CA HIS A 37 8.12 7.17 -19.29
C HIS A 37 6.94 6.62 -20.11
N ALA A 38 6.81 7.01 -21.38
CA ALA A 38 5.78 6.49 -22.28
C ALA A 38 5.91 4.96 -22.46
N ARG A 39 7.14 4.45 -22.60
CA ARG A 39 7.39 3.01 -22.69
C ARG A 39 7.00 2.29 -21.41
N ALA A 40 7.37 2.82 -20.25
CA ALA A 40 7.01 2.24 -18.96
C ALA A 40 5.48 2.15 -18.77
N LEU A 41 4.73 3.18 -19.18
CA LEU A 41 3.27 3.19 -19.13
C LEU A 41 2.64 2.11 -20.05
N VAL A 42 3.19 1.92 -21.25
CA VAL A 42 2.70 0.87 -22.16
C VAL A 42 3.06 -0.52 -21.65
N ASP A 43 4.29 -0.70 -21.15
CA ASP A 43 4.76 -1.99 -20.61
C ASP A 43 3.99 -2.38 -19.33
N ALA A 44 3.49 -1.40 -18.57
CA ALA A 44 2.64 -1.58 -17.40
C ALA A 44 1.15 -1.82 -17.74
N GLY A 45 0.75 -1.66 -19.01
CA GLY A 45 -0.64 -1.81 -19.45
C GLY A 45 -1.53 -0.60 -19.15
N ASP A 46 -0.94 0.55 -18.80
CA ASP A 46 -1.65 1.77 -18.39
C ASP A 46 -2.10 2.64 -19.57
N VAL A 47 -1.81 2.23 -20.80
CA VAL A 47 -2.16 2.99 -22.00
C VAL A 47 -3.22 2.22 -22.78
N THR A 48 -4.32 2.90 -23.11
CA THR A 48 -5.34 2.38 -24.04
C THR A 48 -5.35 3.18 -25.33
N VAL A 49 -5.65 2.49 -26.44
CA VAL A 49 -5.94 3.08 -27.75
C VAL A 49 -7.30 2.59 -28.19
N ASP A 50 -8.23 3.52 -28.42
CA ASP A 50 -9.65 3.25 -28.73
C ASP A 50 -10.28 2.26 -27.73
N GLY A 51 -9.99 2.45 -26.45
CA GLY A 51 -10.51 1.63 -25.34
C GLY A 51 -9.84 0.27 -25.14
N LYS A 52 -8.79 -0.07 -25.91
CA LYS A 52 -8.07 -1.34 -25.77
C LYS A 52 -6.64 -1.14 -25.26
N PRO A 53 -6.12 -2.00 -24.37
CA PRO A 53 -4.73 -1.91 -23.92
C PRO A 53 -3.74 -1.91 -25.09
N ALA A 54 -2.78 -0.99 -25.05
CA ALA A 54 -1.74 -0.89 -26.06
C ALA A 54 -0.74 -2.06 -25.91
N PRO A 55 -0.50 -2.86 -26.96
CA PRO A 55 0.31 -4.07 -26.85
C PRO A 55 1.82 -3.80 -26.89
N LYS A 56 2.24 -2.61 -27.37
CA LYS A 56 3.66 -2.23 -27.48
C LYS A 56 3.83 -0.72 -27.68
N PRO A 57 4.94 -0.12 -27.21
CA PRO A 57 5.20 1.32 -27.37
C PRO A 57 5.34 1.76 -28.84
N SER A 58 5.73 0.85 -29.72
CA SER A 58 5.88 1.10 -31.16
C SER A 58 4.59 0.92 -31.97
N LEU A 59 3.43 0.73 -31.32
CA LEU A 59 2.14 0.65 -31.99
C LEU A 59 1.94 1.91 -32.85
N PRO A 60 1.71 1.78 -34.17
CA PRO A 60 1.38 2.93 -35.02
C PRO A 60 -0.02 3.43 -34.66
N VAL A 61 -0.14 4.72 -34.39
CA VAL A 61 -1.40 5.40 -34.06
C VAL A 61 -1.61 6.62 -34.96
N THR A 62 -2.85 6.84 -35.35
CA THR A 62 -3.23 8.03 -36.12
C THR A 62 -3.71 9.15 -35.18
N PRO A 63 -3.65 10.44 -35.58
CA PRO A 63 -4.10 11.54 -34.72
C PRO A 63 -5.56 11.45 -34.28
N GLY A 64 -6.41 10.75 -35.04
CA GLY A 64 -7.83 10.58 -34.74
C GLY A 64 -8.14 9.50 -33.71
N GLN A 65 -7.17 8.65 -33.34
CA GLN A 65 -7.39 7.62 -32.33
C GLN A 65 -7.39 8.21 -30.93
N VAL A 66 -8.32 7.72 -30.11
CA VAL A 66 -8.41 8.07 -28.69
C VAL A 66 -7.30 7.34 -27.97
N VAL A 67 -6.34 8.10 -27.43
CA VAL A 67 -5.22 7.57 -26.65
C VAL A 67 -5.38 8.11 -25.26
N GLU A 68 -5.55 7.21 -24.30
CA GLU A 68 -5.70 7.53 -22.89
C GLU A 68 -4.58 6.85 -22.12
N VAL A 69 -4.01 7.58 -21.17
CA VAL A 69 -3.22 6.98 -20.11
C VAL A 69 -4.20 6.89 -18.95
N ARG A 70 -4.38 5.68 -18.42
CA ARG A 70 -5.09 5.50 -17.16
C ARG A 70 -4.42 6.42 -16.17
N GLU A 71 -5.14 7.43 -15.68
CA GLU A 71 -4.69 8.18 -14.50
C GLU A 71 -4.58 7.14 -13.40
N GLU A 72 -3.35 6.71 -13.11
CA GLU A 72 -3.08 6.01 -11.87
C GLU A 72 -3.64 6.93 -10.78
N GLY A 73 -4.29 6.33 -9.79
CA GLY A 73 -4.42 6.99 -8.49
C GLY A 73 -3.02 7.41 -7.97
N PRO A 74 -2.92 7.81 -6.69
CA PRO A 74 -1.64 8.20 -6.13
C PRO A 74 -0.54 7.19 -6.48
N ARG A 75 0.52 7.61 -7.17
CA ARG A 75 1.68 6.75 -7.39
C ARG A 75 2.29 6.45 -6.04
N TRP A 76 2.09 5.22 -5.58
CA TRP A 76 2.61 4.77 -4.32
C TRP A 76 4.12 4.62 -4.39
N VAL A 77 4.84 5.20 -3.43
CA VAL A 77 6.31 5.18 -3.38
C VAL A 77 6.87 3.77 -3.18
N SER A 78 6.01 2.84 -2.74
CA SER A 78 6.33 1.43 -2.52
C SER A 78 5.11 0.55 -2.73
N ARG A 79 5.33 -0.68 -3.21
CA ARG A 79 4.29 -1.71 -3.27
C ARG A 79 3.70 -2.02 -1.90
N ALA A 80 4.44 -1.78 -0.81
CA ALA A 80 3.94 -1.98 0.54
C ALA A 80 2.64 -1.18 0.79
N ALA A 81 2.46 -0.01 0.17
CA ALA A 81 1.22 0.78 0.28
C ALA A 81 -0.05 -0.04 0.05
N TYR A 82 -0.03 -0.98 -0.91
CA TYR A 82 -1.17 -1.84 -1.22
C TYR A 82 -1.61 -2.73 -0.06
N LYS A 83 -0.71 -3.07 0.88
CA LYS A 83 -1.08 -3.84 2.07
C LYS A 83 -1.95 -3.01 3.03
N LEU A 84 -1.56 -1.77 3.31
CA LEU A 84 -2.35 -0.88 4.17
C LEU A 84 -3.65 -0.45 3.48
N LEU A 85 -3.64 -0.22 2.16
CA LEU A 85 -4.86 0.01 1.40
C LEU A 85 -5.84 -1.17 1.53
N GLY A 86 -5.35 -2.41 1.39
CA GLY A 86 -6.18 -3.60 1.61
C GLY A 86 -6.74 -3.67 3.04
N ALA A 87 -5.97 -3.26 4.05
CA ALA A 87 -6.47 -3.18 5.42
C ALA A 87 -7.57 -2.13 5.58
N LEU A 88 -7.39 -0.94 5.01
CA LEU A 88 -8.39 0.13 5.07
C LEU A 88 -9.66 -0.23 4.28
N GLU A 89 -9.53 -0.89 3.13
CA GLU A 89 -10.67 -1.40 2.37
C GLU A 89 -11.45 -2.47 3.17
N THR A 90 -10.74 -3.39 3.82
CA THR A 90 -11.36 -4.51 4.55
C THR A 90 -11.94 -4.08 5.89
N PHE A 91 -11.23 -3.23 6.64
CA PHE A 91 -11.59 -2.87 8.01
C PHE A 91 -12.22 -1.48 8.15
N GLY A 92 -12.09 -0.61 7.14
CA GLY A 92 -12.69 0.73 7.12
C GLY A 92 -14.21 0.70 7.30
N PRO A 93 -14.97 -0.13 6.56
CA PRO A 93 -16.41 -0.28 6.75
C PRO A 93 -16.82 -0.75 8.16
N ARG A 94 -15.86 -1.31 8.91
CA ARG A 94 -16.06 -1.82 10.27
C ARG A 94 -15.65 -0.82 11.35
N GLY A 95 -15.14 0.35 10.98
CA GLY A 95 -14.81 1.43 11.92
C GLY A 95 -13.31 1.77 12.03
N LEU A 96 -12.43 1.15 11.25
CA LEU A 96 -11.03 1.59 11.18
C LEU A 96 -10.94 2.93 10.42
N VAL A 97 -10.52 3.99 11.10
CA VAL A 97 -10.48 5.35 10.54
C VAL A 97 -9.07 5.92 10.62
N VAL A 98 -8.64 6.62 9.57
CA VAL A 98 -7.35 7.36 9.53
C VAL A 98 -7.56 8.87 9.68
N THR A 99 -8.66 9.39 9.15
CA THR A 99 -8.89 10.83 9.03
C THR A 99 -8.81 11.55 10.39
N GLY A 100 -8.00 12.60 10.45
CA GLY A 100 -7.77 13.42 11.65
C GLY A 100 -6.89 12.77 12.71
N ARG A 101 -6.49 11.50 12.54
CA ARG A 101 -5.74 10.76 13.56
C ARG A 101 -4.24 11.05 13.53
N ARG A 102 -3.64 11.01 14.71
CA ARG A 102 -2.19 11.00 14.88
C ARG A 102 -1.70 9.58 14.74
N CYS A 103 -0.81 9.34 13.77
CA CYS A 103 -0.41 7.99 13.38
C CYS A 103 1.07 7.70 13.66
N LEU A 104 1.39 6.43 13.92
CA LEU A 104 2.74 5.90 13.95
C LEU A 104 2.89 4.82 12.88
N ASP A 105 3.87 4.98 11.99
CA ASP A 105 4.27 3.98 10.99
C ASP A 105 5.58 3.31 11.44
N VAL A 106 5.48 2.05 11.87
CA VAL A 106 6.59 1.25 12.40
C VAL A 106 7.16 0.36 11.31
N GLY A 107 8.40 0.64 10.89
CA GLY A 107 9.01 0.03 9.71
C GLY A 107 8.68 0.81 8.43
N ALA A 108 8.66 2.14 8.52
CA ALA A 108 8.19 3.01 7.44
C ALA A 108 8.96 2.82 6.11
N SER A 109 10.23 2.45 6.18
CA SER A 109 11.13 2.24 5.05
C SER A 109 11.05 3.38 4.03
N THR A 110 10.68 3.08 2.79
CA THR A 110 10.50 4.08 1.72
C THR A 110 9.27 4.99 1.89
N GLY A 111 8.38 4.66 2.83
CA GLY A 111 7.21 5.46 3.19
C GLY A 111 5.90 5.03 2.57
N GLY A 112 5.76 3.78 2.14
CA GLY A 112 4.53 3.29 1.51
C GLY A 112 3.30 3.44 2.42
N PHE A 113 3.41 3.04 3.69
CA PHE A 113 2.34 3.16 4.68
C PHE A 113 2.14 4.63 5.08
N THR A 114 3.22 5.36 5.37
CA THR A 114 3.20 6.81 5.61
C THR A 114 2.42 7.58 4.54
N GLN A 115 2.68 7.31 3.26
CA GLN A 115 1.96 7.96 2.16
C GLN A 115 0.46 7.65 2.16
N VAL A 116 0.09 6.39 2.42
CA VAL A 116 -1.32 5.98 2.54
C VAL A 116 -1.99 6.71 3.71
N LEU A 117 -1.35 6.79 4.87
CA LEU A 117 -1.89 7.51 6.03
C LEU A 117 -2.15 8.99 5.72
N LEU A 118 -1.18 9.67 5.10
CA LEU A 118 -1.33 11.07 4.68
C LEU A 118 -2.45 11.24 3.64
N HIS A 119 -2.55 10.32 2.68
CA HIS A 119 -3.58 10.34 1.65
C HIS A 119 -4.99 10.19 2.25
N HIS A 120 -5.15 9.35 3.27
CA HIS A 120 -6.42 9.15 3.98
C HIS A 120 -6.68 10.17 5.10
N GLY A 121 -5.89 11.25 5.15
CA GLY A 121 -6.16 12.42 5.98
C GLY A 121 -5.67 12.30 7.42
N ALA A 122 -4.62 11.52 7.69
CA ALA A 122 -3.92 11.58 8.97
C ALA A 122 -3.54 13.03 9.31
N SER A 123 -3.74 13.44 10.56
CA SER A 123 -3.35 14.78 11.02
C SER A 123 -1.84 14.92 11.17
N HIS A 124 -1.18 13.83 11.57
CA HIS A 124 0.27 13.72 11.68
C HIS A 124 0.72 12.27 11.56
N VAL A 125 1.89 12.00 10.99
CA VAL A 125 2.49 10.67 10.89
C VAL A 125 3.91 10.70 11.44
N ILE A 126 4.19 9.86 12.44
CA ILE A 126 5.55 9.60 12.87
C ILE A 126 6.04 8.37 12.11
N ALA A 127 7.04 8.55 11.25
CA ALA A 127 7.62 7.48 10.45
C ALA A 127 8.88 6.94 11.16
N LEU A 128 8.78 5.74 11.74
CA LEU A 128 9.85 5.11 12.49
C LEU A 128 10.48 3.99 11.66
N ASP A 129 11.81 4.02 11.54
CA ASP A 129 12.57 2.97 10.86
C ASP A 129 13.94 2.76 11.53
N VAL A 130 14.42 1.52 11.53
CA VAL A 130 15.75 1.17 12.09
C VAL A 130 16.88 1.48 11.10
N GLY A 131 16.56 1.54 9.80
CA GLY A 131 17.44 1.97 8.73
C GLY A 131 17.68 3.49 8.74
N HIS A 132 18.40 3.96 7.74
CA HIS A 132 18.75 5.38 7.61
C HIS A 132 18.39 5.91 6.22
N GLY A 133 17.72 7.07 6.19
CA GLY A 133 17.45 7.82 4.96
C GLY A 133 16.63 7.04 3.94
N GLN A 134 15.75 6.15 4.41
CA GLN A 134 14.94 5.31 3.53
C GLN A 134 13.71 6.05 3.01
N LEU A 135 13.14 6.94 3.83
CA LEU A 135 11.94 7.69 3.49
C LEU A 135 12.22 8.60 2.28
N VAL A 136 11.33 8.57 1.28
CA VAL A 136 11.53 9.42 0.10
C VAL A 136 11.45 10.90 0.47
N PRO A 137 12.24 11.79 -0.17
CA PRO A 137 12.30 13.20 0.23
C PRO A 137 10.93 13.89 0.29
N ALA A 138 10.05 13.62 -0.68
CA ALA A 138 8.71 14.20 -0.72
C ALA A 138 7.84 13.89 0.52
N LEU A 139 8.09 12.76 1.21
CA LEU A 139 7.40 12.42 2.45
C LEU A 139 8.15 12.96 3.67
N ALA A 140 9.49 12.93 3.65
CA ALA A 140 10.31 13.47 4.74
C ALA A 140 10.13 14.99 4.91
N ASP A 141 9.89 15.70 3.81
CA ASP A 141 9.68 17.14 3.77
C ASP A 141 8.20 17.56 4.01
N ASP A 142 7.26 16.62 4.10
CA ASP A 142 5.85 16.94 4.40
C ASP A 142 5.74 17.42 5.87
N PRO A 143 5.15 18.60 6.14
CA PRO A 143 5.08 19.15 7.49
C PRO A 143 4.24 18.32 8.48
N ARG A 144 3.44 17.38 7.97
CA ARG A 144 2.66 16.42 8.79
C ARG A 144 3.46 15.16 9.11
N VAL A 145 4.72 15.05 8.68
CA VAL A 145 5.56 13.89 8.91
C VAL A 145 6.68 14.23 9.90
N THR A 146 6.96 13.30 10.79
CA THR A 146 8.17 13.32 11.60
C THR A 146 8.96 12.04 11.32
N ASP A 147 10.07 12.17 10.61
CA ASP A 147 11.02 11.08 10.38
C ASP A 147 11.82 10.78 11.66
N ARG A 148 11.74 9.52 12.10
CA ARG A 148 12.47 8.95 13.24
C ARG A 148 13.34 7.77 12.78
N SER A 149 14.07 7.95 11.70
CA SER A 149 15.11 7.04 11.22
C SER A 149 16.12 6.66 12.32
N ARG A 150 16.72 5.47 12.20
CA ARG A 150 17.64 4.85 13.18
C ARG A 150 17.05 4.62 14.56
N THR A 151 15.72 4.50 14.66
CA THR A 151 15.03 4.28 15.92
C THR A 151 14.42 2.88 15.94
N THR A 152 14.73 2.10 16.98
CA THR A 152 14.03 0.84 17.23
C THR A 152 12.72 1.12 17.96
N VAL A 153 11.68 0.36 17.63
CA VAL A 153 10.43 0.43 18.39
C VAL A 153 10.55 -0.24 19.76
N ARG A 154 11.52 -1.15 19.94
CA ARG A 154 11.77 -1.79 21.24
C ARG A 154 12.08 -0.73 22.29
N ASP A 155 11.49 -0.89 23.47
CA ASP A 155 11.68 -0.01 24.64
C ASP A 155 11.19 1.43 24.47
N LEU A 156 10.59 1.76 23.32
CA LEU A 156 10.05 3.09 23.04
C LEU A 156 8.82 3.37 23.91
N ARG A 157 8.72 4.59 24.43
CA ARG A 157 7.57 5.03 25.24
C ARG A 157 6.83 6.15 24.54
N ALA A 158 5.54 6.31 24.86
CA ALA A 158 4.71 7.38 24.31
C ALA A 158 5.34 8.77 24.49
N GLY A 159 6.01 9.02 25.63
CA GLY A 159 6.73 10.27 25.89
C GLY A 159 7.85 10.56 24.88
N ASP A 160 8.54 9.54 24.37
CA ASP A 160 9.62 9.69 23.37
C ASP A 160 9.08 10.13 22.00
N LEU A 161 7.78 9.95 21.79
CA LEU A 161 7.05 10.35 20.60
C LEU A 161 6.28 11.67 20.80
N GLY A 162 6.34 12.29 21.99
CA GLY A 162 5.51 13.46 22.31
C GLY A 162 4.05 13.12 22.61
N GLY A 163 3.76 11.89 23.03
CA GLY A 163 2.44 11.40 23.40
C GLY A 163 2.04 10.12 22.67
N ALA A 164 0.97 9.49 23.16
CA ALA A 164 0.38 8.31 22.52
C ALA A 164 -0.23 8.65 21.14
N VAL A 165 -0.43 7.64 20.31
CA VAL A 165 -1.00 7.75 18.96
C VAL A 165 -2.38 7.10 18.87
N ASP A 166 -3.20 7.55 17.93
CA ASP A 166 -4.56 7.06 17.72
C ASP A 166 -4.61 5.89 16.71
N LEU A 167 -3.58 5.78 15.87
CA LEU A 167 -3.43 4.68 14.92
C LEU A 167 -1.95 4.28 14.79
N LEU A 168 -1.66 3.00 14.96
CA LEU A 168 -0.35 2.41 14.73
C LEU A 168 -0.43 1.45 13.55
N VAL A 169 0.46 1.58 12.58
CA VAL A 169 0.62 0.60 11.50
C VAL A 169 2.02 0.00 11.56
N ALA A 170 2.15 -1.31 11.33
CA ALA A 170 3.46 -1.98 11.43
C ALA A 170 3.70 -2.98 10.30
N ASP A 171 4.77 -2.76 9.52
CA ASP A 171 5.30 -3.68 8.51
C ASP A 171 6.75 -4.06 8.86
N LEU A 172 6.91 -4.87 9.92
CA LEU A 172 8.22 -5.26 10.44
C LEU A 172 8.79 -6.49 9.74
N SER A 173 10.12 -6.56 9.63
CA SER A 173 10.83 -7.73 9.10
C SER A 173 11.94 -8.16 10.05
N PHE A 174 12.30 -9.46 10.03
CA PHE A 174 13.38 -10.04 10.86
C PHE A 174 13.15 -9.97 12.38
N ILE A 175 11.93 -9.71 12.81
CA ILE A 175 11.50 -9.69 14.20
C ILE A 175 10.09 -10.27 14.31
N SER A 176 9.84 -11.08 15.33
CA SER A 176 8.49 -11.54 15.67
C SER A 176 7.69 -10.41 16.31
N LEU A 177 6.43 -10.26 15.90
CA LEU A 177 5.51 -9.29 16.51
C LEU A 177 5.31 -9.55 18.00
N THR A 178 5.40 -10.81 18.46
CA THR A 178 5.25 -11.18 19.88
C THR A 178 6.21 -10.44 20.81
N LEU A 179 7.35 -9.96 20.29
CA LEU A 179 8.36 -9.22 21.05
C LEU A 179 8.09 -7.71 21.17
N VAL A 180 7.10 -7.17 20.45
CA VAL A 180 6.86 -5.72 20.38
C VAL A 180 5.42 -5.31 20.70
N LEU A 181 4.50 -6.27 20.88
CA LEU A 181 3.08 -5.98 21.15
C LEU A 181 2.85 -5.23 22.46
N GLU A 182 3.60 -5.54 23.52
CA GLU A 182 3.53 -4.77 24.78
C GLU A 182 3.94 -3.31 24.56
N THR A 183 5.00 -3.08 23.77
CA THR A 183 5.40 -1.73 23.41
C THR A 183 4.33 -1.04 22.57
N PHE A 184 3.75 -1.72 21.57
CA PHE A 184 2.66 -1.16 20.79
C PHE A 184 1.47 -0.75 21.66
N ARG A 185 1.12 -1.57 22.66
CA ARG A 185 0.07 -1.21 23.61
C ARG A 185 0.42 0.09 24.34
N GLY A 186 1.64 0.23 24.84
CA GLY A 186 2.10 1.43 25.54
C GLY A 186 2.21 2.69 24.68
N LEU A 187 2.19 2.56 23.35
CA LEU A 187 2.24 3.68 22.40
C LEU A 187 0.84 4.15 21.94
N LEU A 188 -0.20 3.34 22.12
CA LEU A 188 -1.57 3.64 21.72
C LEU A 188 -2.37 4.34 22.81
N THR A 189 -3.26 5.24 22.41
CA THR A 189 -4.35 5.71 23.28
C THR A 189 -5.31 4.56 23.59
N ASP A 190 -6.12 4.68 24.64
CA ASP A 190 -7.09 3.63 25.00
C ASP A 190 -8.18 3.43 23.92
N GLU A 191 -8.43 4.48 23.13
CA GLU A 191 -9.32 4.47 21.98
C GLU A 191 -8.57 4.26 20.65
N GLY A 192 -7.29 3.89 20.71
CA GLY A 192 -6.45 3.69 19.54
C GLY A 192 -6.74 2.40 18.77
N ASP A 193 -6.22 2.34 17.55
CA ASP A 193 -6.24 1.15 16.70
C ASP A 193 -4.81 0.80 16.25
N ALA A 194 -4.54 -0.49 16.06
CA ALA A 194 -3.32 -0.97 15.42
C ALA A 194 -3.65 -1.87 14.23
N VAL A 195 -2.94 -1.69 13.12
CA VAL A 195 -2.92 -2.64 12.00
C VAL A 195 -1.51 -3.17 11.86
N VAL A 196 -1.33 -4.45 12.19
CA VAL A 196 -0.03 -5.11 12.12
C VAL A 196 -0.03 -6.15 11.02
N LEU A 197 1.11 -6.30 10.35
CA LEU A 197 1.30 -7.30 9.32
C LEU A 197 1.98 -8.55 9.90
N VAL A 198 1.21 -9.62 10.05
CA VAL A 198 1.73 -10.92 10.47
C VAL A 198 2.42 -11.59 9.27
N LYS A 199 3.69 -11.89 9.46
CA LYS A 199 4.55 -12.53 8.45
C LYS A 199 5.00 -13.88 8.97
N PRO A 200 4.33 -15.00 8.61
CA PRO A 200 4.61 -16.31 9.19
C PRO A 200 6.10 -16.67 9.21
N GLN A 201 6.87 -16.29 8.18
CA GLN A 201 8.30 -16.54 8.09
C GLN A 201 9.15 -15.94 9.22
N PHE A 202 8.62 -14.95 9.95
CA PHE A 202 9.29 -14.37 11.12
C PHE A 202 8.69 -14.85 12.46
N GLU A 203 7.62 -15.65 12.42
CA GLU A 203 6.91 -16.12 13.60
C GLU A 203 7.14 -17.63 13.86
N VAL A 204 7.17 -18.46 12.81
CA VAL A 204 7.18 -19.94 12.93
C VAL A 204 8.49 -20.56 13.42
N GLY A 205 9.54 -19.75 13.56
CA GLY A 205 10.88 -20.22 13.90
C GLY A 205 11.59 -20.99 12.77
N ARG A 206 12.88 -21.24 12.93
CA ARG A 206 13.74 -21.73 11.84
C ARG A 206 13.40 -23.13 11.34
N THR A 207 12.80 -23.98 12.17
CA THR A 207 12.50 -25.39 11.83
C THR A 207 11.30 -25.56 10.91
N ARG A 208 10.44 -24.54 10.80
CA ARG A 208 9.22 -24.54 9.98
C ARG A 208 9.35 -23.71 8.68
N LEU A 209 10.57 -23.26 8.38
CA LEU A 209 10.88 -22.56 7.13
C LEU A 209 11.23 -23.55 6.03
N GLY A 210 10.53 -23.47 4.91
CA GLY A 210 10.87 -24.22 3.70
C GLY A 210 12.06 -23.62 2.94
N LYS A 211 12.38 -24.20 1.78
CA LYS A 211 13.40 -23.67 0.86
C LYS A 211 13.09 -22.21 0.52
N GLY A 212 14.08 -21.33 0.73
CA GLY A 212 13.97 -19.90 0.45
C GLY A 212 13.22 -19.11 1.54
N GLY A 213 13.06 -19.65 2.76
CA GLY A 213 12.41 -18.91 3.85
C GLY A 213 10.87 -18.84 3.72
N ILE A 214 10.28 -19.70 2.90
CA ILE A 214 8.85 -19.66 2.58
C ILE A 214 8.06 -20.62 3.50
N VAL A 215 6.98 -20.13 4.10
CA VAL A 215 6.05 -20.92 4.93
C VAL A 215 4.91 -21.46 4.06
N ARG A 216 5.04 -22.73 3.65
CA ARG A 216 4.10 -23.37 2.70
C ARG A 216 2.92 -24.08 3.35
N ALA A 217 3.11 -24.64 4.54
CA ALA A 217 2.05 -25.35 5.23
C ALA A 217 1.00 -24.35 5.74
N GLN A 218 -0.28 -24.56 5.41
CA GLN A 218 -1.39 -23.74 5.91
C GLN A 218 -1.40 -23.73 7.44
N GLY A 219 -1.25 -24.89 8.08
CA GLY A 219 -1.23 -25.01 9.53
C GLY A 219 -0.15 -24.16 10.20
N ASP A 220 1.02 -23.99 9.57
CA ASP A 220 2.08 -23.12 10.10
C ASP A 220 1.73 -21.62 9.96
N ARG A 221 1.04 -21.24 8.88
CA ARG A 221 0.55 -19.88 8.69
C ARG A 221 -0.57 -19.55 9.67
N ALA A 222 -1.55 -20.44 9.83
CA ALA A 222 -2.62 -20.30 10.81
C ALA A 222 -2.06 -20.24 12.24
N TRP A 223 -1.11 -21.11 12.57
CA TRP A 223 -0.40 -21.09 13.85
C TRP A 223 0.26 -19.73 14.09
N ALA A 224 0.99 -19.17 13.12
CA ALA A 224 1.66 -17.88 13.27
C ALA A 224 0.65 -16.75 13.58
N VAL A 225 -0.47 -16.70 12.86
CA VAL A 225 -1.53 -15.71 13.11
C VAL A 225 -2.11 -15.87 14.50
N THR A 226 -2.46 -17.10 14.90
CA THR A 226 -3.07 -17.36 16.22
C THR A 226 -2.11 -17.05 17.37
N GLU A 227 -0.82 -17.33 17.23
CA GLU A 227 0.17 -17.02 18.27
C GLU A 227 0.42 -15.53 18.43
N VAL A 228 0.51 -14.78 17.32
CA VAL A 228 0.59 -13.31 17.39
C VAL A 228 -0.67 -12.74 18.05
N ALA A 229 -1.84 -13.26 17.70
CA ALA A 229 -3.08 -12.75 18.29
C ALA A 229 -3.22 -13.11 19.77
N ARG A 230 -2.75 -14.29 20.20
CA ARG A 230 -2.66 -14.66 21.62
C ARG A 230 -1.73 -13.72 22.39
N ALA A 231 -0.56 -13.45 21.83
CA ALA A 231 0.39 -12.51 22.43
C ALA A 231 -0.17 -11.09 22.49
N ALA A 232 -0.96 -10.68 21.49
CA ALA A 232 -1.62 -9.38 21.49
C ALA A 232 -2.61 -9.26 22.65
N VAL A 233 -3.47 -10.27 22.84
CA VAL A 233 -4.42 -10.30 23.97
C VAL A 233 -3.69 -10.25 25.31
N ALA A 234 -2.60 -11.01 25.46
CA ALA A 234 -1.77 -10.98 26.66
C ALA A 234 -1.17 -9.58 26.93
N ALA A 235 -0.85 -8.83 25.88
CA ALA A 235 -0.38 -7.45 25.95
C ALA A 235 -1.50 -6.40 26.11
N GLY A 236 -2.77 -6.82 26.22
CA GLY A 236 -3.92 -5.91 26.32
C GLY A 236 -4.36 -5.30 24.98
N LEU A 237 -4.10 -6.00 23.87
CA LEU A 237 -4.54 -5.66 22.52
C LEU A 237 -5.47 -6.73 21.97
N HIS A 238 -6.69 -6.34 21.64
CA HIS A 238 -7.79 -7.23 21.32
C HIS A 238 -8.04 -7.27 19.80
N PRO A 239 -8.01 -8.46 19.17
CA PRO A 239 -8.29 -8.61 17.75
C PRO A 239 -9.69 -8.14 17.38
N GLN A 240 -9.77 -7.31 16.34
CA GLN A 240 -11.00 -6.80 15.75
C GLN A 240 -11.23 -7.37 14.36
N GLY A 241 -10.16 -7.61 13.58
CA GLY A 241 -10.27 -8.12 12.23
C GLY A 241 -9.01 -8.83 11.77
N LEU A 242 -9.20 -9.80 10.89
CA LEU A 242 -8.13 -10.56 10.25
C LEU A 242 -8.43 -10.67 8.76
N ALA A 243 -7.42 -10.46 7.91
CA ALA A 243 -7.52 -10.60 6.47
C ALA A 243 -6.19 -11.07 5.87
N ARG A 244 -6.23 -11.65 4.67
CA ARG A 244 -5.02 -11.89 3.87
C ARG A 244 -4.57 -10.56 3.24
N SER A 245 -3.26 -10.30 3.24
CA SER A 245 -2.69 -9.17 2.49
C SER A 245 -2.97 -9.35 0.98
N PRO A 246 -3.36 -8.29 0.25
CA PRO A 246 -3.66 -8.37 -1.18
C PRO A 246 -2.41 -8.62 -2.03
N ILE A 247 -1.22 -8.39 -1.47
CA ILE A 247 0.06 -8.70 -2.10
C ILE A 247 0.89 -9.61 -1.18
N GLU A 248 1.71 -10.44 -1.80
CA GLU A 248 2.67 -11.29 -1.09
C GLU A 248 3.94 -10.51 -0.74
N GLY A 249 4.65 -11.01 0.29
CA GLY A 249 5.97 -10.51 0.66
C GLY A 249 7.00 -10.74 -0.46
N GLY A 250 8.18 -10.10 -0.33
CA GLY A 250 9.20 -10.08 -1.39
C GLY A 250 9.65 -11.45 -1.92
N GLU A 251 9.57 -12.49 -1.09
CA GLU A 251 9.96 -13.87 -1.42
C GLU A 251 8.76 -14.79 -1.75
N GLY A 252 7.55 -14.24 -1.91
CA GLY A 252 6.33 -15.00 -2.18
C GLY A 252 5.68 -15.61 -0.92
N ASN A 253 6.00 -15.08 0.26
CA ASN A 253 5.30 -15.45 1.49
C ASN A 253 3.93 -14.76 1.53
N ALA A 254 2.87 -15.51 1.83
CA ALA A 254 1.59 -14.94 2.19
C ALA A 254 1.72 -14.21 3.53
N GLU A 255 1.14 -13.02 3.62
CA GLU A 255 1.16 -12.15 4.80
C GLU A 255 -0.27 -11.81 5.21
N TYR A 256 -0.50 -11.49 6.48
CA TYR A 256 -1.84 -11.34 7.04
C TYR A 256 -1.97 -10.02 7.79
N LEU A 257 -3.09 -9.34 7.56
CA LEU A 257 -3.45 -8.07 8.19
C LEU A 257 -4.25 -8.37 9.46
N LEU A 258 -3.74 -7.93 10.61
CA LEU A 258 -4.41 -8.08 11.90
C LEU A 258 -4.73 -6.69 12.47
N TRP A 259 -6.01 -6.40 12.62
CA TRP A 259 -6.49 -5.20 13.31
C TRP A 259 -6.69 -5.50 14.80
N LEU A 260 -6.06 -4.69 15.64
CA LEU A 260 -6.04 -4.77 17.09
C LEU A 260 -6.50 -3.44 17.71
N THR A 261 -7.03 -3.48 18.93
CA THR A 261 -7.35 -2.27 19.72
C THR A 261 -7.23 -2.56 21.21
N PRO A 262 -6.92 -1.58 22.08
CA PRO A 262 -7.03 -1.75 23.53
C PRO A 262 -8.45 -2.01 24.04
N ARG A 263 -9.48 -1.75 23.23
CA ARG A 263 -10.89 -1.94 23.59
C ARG A 263 -11.28 -3.43 23.57
N ASP A 264 -11.61 -3.99 24.73
CA ASP A 264 -12.04 -5.39 24.85
C ASP A 264 -13.47 -5.64 24.31
N ALA A 265 -14.38 -4.67 24.49
CA ALA A 265 -15.83 -4.84 24.26
C ALA A 265 -16.25 -5.17 22.81
N GLN A 266 -15.33 -5.08 21.85
CA GLN A 266 -15.59 -5.34 20.42
C GLN A 266 -14.75 -6.50 19.86
N SER A 267 -14.00 -7.22 20.70
CA SER A 267 -13.07 -8.23 20.24
C SER A 267 -13.74 -9.42 19.54
N MET A 268 -13.08 -9.92 18.49
CA MET A 268 -13.36 -11.24 17.95
C MET A 268 -13.16 -12.29 19.03
N GLY A 269 -14.21 -13.07 19.32
CA GLY A 269 -14.09 -14.22 20.22
C GLY A 269 -13.01 -15.20 19.72
N TRP A 270 -12.28 -15.84 20.65
CA TRP A 270 -11.12 -16.67 20.32
C TRP A 270 -11.42 -17.75 19.28
N GLU A 271 -12.56 -18.44 19.38
CA GLU A 271 -12.94 -19.44 18.37
C GLU A 271 -13.18 -18.85 16.98
N ALA A 272 -13.78 -17.65 16.91
CA ALA A 272 -14.00 -16.96 15.64
C ALA A 272 -12.68 -16.52 15.01
N LEU A 273 -11.70 -16.13 15.84
CA LEU A 273 -10.37 -15.78 15.40
C LEU A 273 -9.60 -16.99 14.86
N VAL A 274 -9.67 -18.15 15.53
CA VAL A 274 -9.03 -19.38 15.03
C VAL A 274 -9.65 -19.80 13.70
N ARG A 275 -10.98 -19.80 13.58
CA ARG A 275 -11.67 -20.07 12.31
C ARG A 275 -11.26 -19.10 11.21
N ALA A 276 -11.24 -17.80 11.51
CA ALA A 276 -10.78 -16.79 10.56
C ALA A 276 -9.31 -17.01 10.14
N ALA A 277 -8.44 -17.46 11.04
CA ALA A 277 -7.05 -17.78 10.73
C ALA A 277 -6.95 -18.97 9.78
N ASP A 278 -7.74 -20.02 9.98
CA ASP A 278 -7.80 -21.15 9.05
C ASP A 278 -8.30 -20.68 7.67
N ASP A 279 -9.41 -19.93 7.63
CA ASP A 279 -10.03 -19.44 6.39
C ASP A 279 -9.09 -18.54 5.57
N VAL A 280 -8.48 -17.52 6.18
CA VAL A 280 -7.61 -16.58 5.43
C VAL A 280 -6.30 -17.24 5.00
N THR A 281 -5.90 -18.33 5.65
CA THR A 281 -4.66 -19.04 5.32
C THR A 281 -4.84 -20.14 4.28
N GLU A 282 -6.08 -20.42 3.86
CA GLU A 282 -6.33 -21.28 2.71
C GLU A 282 -5.61 -20.75 1.44
N PRO A 283 -5.22 -21.63 0.51
CA PRO A 283 -4.45 -21.27 -0.69
C PRO A 283 -5.12 -20.25 -1.60
#